data_AF-G0JLG7-F1
#
_entry.id   AF-G0JLG7-F1
#
_cell.length_a   1.000
_cell.length_b   1.000
_cell.length_c   1.000
_cell.angle_alpha   90.00
_cell.angle_beta   90.00
_cell.angle_gamma   90.00
#
_symmetry.space_group_name_H-M   'P 1'
#
loop_
_entity.id
_entity.type
_entity.pdbx_description
1 polymer ?
#
loop_
_entity_poly.entity_id
_entity_poly.type
_entity_poly.pdbx_seq_one_letter_code
_entity_poly.pdbx_strand_id
1 'polypeptide(L)'
;MQVTDKAYTEHQVFAELDRYAKFYKQLAMSVFQFVPMGTKAICNINTYVYSSMQGTVESIKIILLSGRINDAYALLRKYYDSAVINVYSNLYLKDNFSIEKFIVEKINNWLQSKEKLPDYRVMSQYIRASETLKPINDLLYGDDKYKRLRDRCNDHTHYNFYRHVMLNDNEIHIENRGQLLERFRRDTQDIFTFHLGYVFFLNDHYMMSSDHLDALECGMQPEENSQYWVAPFIQDIFREVITPERPDITATIKANSAMQLS
;
A
#
# COMPACT_ATOMS: atom_id res chain seq x y z
N MET A 1 -25.18 -16.30 -6.09
CA MET A 1 -23.97 -17.15 -6.03
C MET A 1 -23.69 -17.55 -4.59
N GLN A 2 -23.43 -18.84 -4.35
CA GLN A 2 -22.96 -19.40 -3.08
C GLN A 2 -21.43 -19.38 -3.01
N VAL A 3 -20.88 -19.50 -1.80
CA VAL A 3 -19.42 -19.46 -1.58
C VAL A 3 -18.71 -20.74 -2.05
N THR A 4 -19.45 -21.82 -2.22
CA THR A 4 -19.00 -23.11 -2.75
C THR A 4 -19.05 -23.18 -4.27
N ASP A 5 -19.67 -22.20 -4.94
CA ASP A 5 -19.72 -22.14 -6.39
C ASP A 5 -18.30 -21.92 -6.94
N LYS A 6 -17.96 -22.61 -8.05
CA LYS A 6 -16.67 -22.43 -8.72
C LYS A 6 -16.38 -20.96 -9.07
N ALA A 7 -17.41 -20.22 -9.50
CA ALA A 7 -17.31 -18.81 -9.82
C ALA A 7 -16.87 -17.95 -8.61
N TYR A 8 -17.16 -18.39 -7.38
CA TYR A 8 -16.63 -17.77 -6.18
C TYR A 8 -15.21 -18.25 -5.92
N THR A 9 -14.98 -19.56 -5.78
CA THR A 9 -13.70 -20.13 -5.33
C THR A 9 -12.54 -19.87 -6.28
N GLU A 10 -12.82 -19.73 -7.58
CA GLU A 10 -11.83 -19.45 -8.63
C GLU A 10 -11.81 -17.96 -9.02
N HIS A 11 -12.48 -17.09 -8.26
CA HIS A 11 -12.49 -15.66 -8.56
C HIS A 11 -11.08 -15.06 -8.47
N GLN A 12 -10.72 -14.25 -9.47
CA GLN A 12 -9.40 -13.63 -9.65
C GLN A 12 -8.89 -12.82 -8.43
N VAL A 13 -9.80 -12.33 -7.57
CA VAL A 13 -9.45 -11.62 -6.33
C VAL A 13 -8.48 -12.40 -5.45
N PHE A 14 -8.58 -13.72 -5.40
CA PHE A 14 -7.72 -14.54 -4.55
C PHE A 14 -6.28 -14.57 -5.04
N ALA A 15 -6.09 -14.69 -6.36
CA ALA A 15 -4.77 -14.65 -6.99
C ALA A 15 -4.13 -13.25 -6.88
N GLU A 16 -4.93 -12.19 -6.97
CA GLU A 16 -4.45 -10.81 -6.78
C GLU A 16 -4.04 -10.54 -5.33
N LEU A 17 -4.80 -11.02 -4.34
CA LEU A 17 -4.42 -10.90 -2.93
C LEU A 17 -3.10 -11.63 -2.64
N ASP A 18 -2.90 -12.84 -3.19
CA ASP A 18 -1.61 -13.53 -3.08
C ASP A 18 -0.46 -12.74 -3.72
N ARG A 19 -0.71 -12.16 -4.89
CA ARG A 19 0.26 -11.33 -5.61
C ARG A 19 0.65 -10.10 -4.77
N TYR A 20 -0.33 -9.40 -4.19
CA TYR A 20 -0.07 -8.21 -3.37
C TYR A 20 0.61 -8.55 -2.05
N ALA A 21 0.23 -9.66 -1.40
CA ALA A 21 0.93 -10.14 -0.20
C ALA A 21 2.40 -10.49 -0.51
N LYS A 22 2.64 -11.24 -1.59
CA LYS A 22 4.00 -11.57 -2.04
C LYS A 22 4.82 -10.31 -2.35
N PHE A 23 4.21 -9.33 -3.01
CA PHE A 23 4.87 -8.06 -3.30
C PHE A 23 5.29 -7.35 -2.00
N TYR A 24 4.38 -7.19 -1.02
CA TYR A 24 4.73 -6.54 0.23
C TYR A 24 5.82 -7.28 1.01
N LYS A 25 5.83 -8.62 0.96
CA LYS A 25 6.91 -9.43 1.53
C LYS A 25 8.26 -9.11 0.88
N GLN A 26 8.30 -9.05 -0.45
CA GLN A 26 9.53 -8.73 -1.20
C GLN A 26 9.96 -7.29 -0.94
N LEU A 27 9.02 -6.34 -0.95
CA LEU A 27 9.30 -4.93 -0.67
C LEU A 27 9.86 -4.76 0.74
N ALA A 28 9.25 -5.39 1.75
CA ALA A 28 9.71 -5.35 3.14
C ALA A 28 11.18 -5.75 3.30
N MET A 29 11.60 -6.80 2.59
CA MET A 29 12.99 -7.25 2.58
C MET A 29 13.90 -6.27 1.83
N SER A 30 13.49 -5.84 0.64
CA SER A 30 14.31 -4.97 -0.22
C SER A 30 14.63 -3.61 0.41
N VAL A 31 13.72 -3.06 1.22
CA VAL A 31 13.92 -1.72 1.80
C VAL A 31 14.64 -1.72 3.14
N PHE A 32 14.94 -2.89 3.70
CA PHE A 32 15.41 -3.06 5.09
C PHE A 32 16.65 -2.23 5.41
N GLN A 33 17.60 -2.17 4.47
CA GLN A 33 18.88 -1.48 4.61
C GLN A 33 18.77 0.04 4.42
N PHE A 34 17.68 0.56 3.85
CA PHE A 34 17.47 2.00 3.69
C PHE A 34 16.96 2.63 4.99
N VAL A 35 17.85 2.83 5.95
CA VAL A 35 17.46 3.38 7.26
C VAL A 35 17.01 4.83 7.10
N PRO A 36 15.73 5.17 7.37
CA PRO A 36 15.24 6.52 7.24
C PRO A 36 15.82 7.40 8.35
N MET A 37 16.26 8.59 7.97
CA MET A 37 16.70 9.62 8.91
C MET A 37 15.53 10.13 9.76
N GLY A 38 15.83 10.70 10.94
CA GLY A 38 14.82 11.29 11.81
C GLY A 38 14.24 10.36 12.88
N THR A 39 14.73 9.13 13.02
CA THR A 39 14.31 8.20 14.08
C THR A 39 15.49 7.51 14.75
N LYS A 40 15.28 6.88 15.90
CA LYS A 40 16.27 6.02 16.57
C LYS A 40 16.27 4.57 16.04
N ALA A 41 15.57 4.28 14.95
CA ALA A 41 15.52 2.94 14.39
C ALA A 41 16.87 2.55 13.78
N ILE A 42 17.24 1.29 13.93
CA ILE A 42 18.50 0.72 13.41
C ILE A 42 18.34 0.08 12.02
N CYS A 43 17.10 -0.01 11.54
CA CYS A 43 16.71 -0.54 10.24
C CYS A 43 15.55 0.29 9.69
N ASN A 44 15.15 0.05 8.44
CA ASN A 44 14.01 0.76 7.86
C ASN A 44 12.68 0.40 8.55
N ILE A 45 12.05 1.39 9.17
CA ILE A 45 10.74 1.20 9.83
C ILE A 45 9.65 0.71 8.86
N ASN A 46 9.80 1.03 7.57
CA ASN A 46 8.86 0.64 6.53
C ASN A 46 8.85 -0.87 6.29
N THR A 47 9.95 -1.59 6.57
CA THR A 47 9.97 -3.06 6.50
C THR A 47 8.86 -3.68 7.34
N TYR A 48 8.68 -3.20 8.58
CA TYR A 48 7.64 -3.72 9.47
C TYR A 48 6.24 -3.29 9.05
N VAL A 49 6.08 -2.09 8.49
CA VAL A 49 4.79 -1.64 7.94
C VAL A 49 4.39 -2.50 6.75
N TYR A 50 5.30 -2.78 5.81
CA TYR A 50 5.03 -3.62 4.64
C TYR A 50 4.77 -5.07 5.04
N SER A 51 5.54 -5.63 5.98
CA SER A 51 5.25 -6.97 6.53
C SER A 51 3.89 -7.03 7.23
N SER A 52 3.49 -5.97 7.94
CA SER A 52 2.15 -5.88 8.53
C SER A 52 1.03 -5.78 7.47
N MET A 53 1.27 -5.04 6.39
CA MET A 53 0.35 -4.95 5.25
C MET A 53 0.21 -6.28 4.51
N GLN A 54 1.30 -7.02 4.31
CA GLN A 54 1.28 -8.41 3.83
C GLN A 54 0.31 -9.25 4.68
N GLY A 55 0.51 -9.29 6.00
CA GLY A 55 -0.34 -10.09 6.89
C GLY A 55 -1.81 -9.66 6.88
N THR A 56 -2.08 -8.36 6.68
CA THR A 56 -3.45 -7.85 6.52
C THR A 56 -4.09 -8.33 5.21
N VAL A 57 -3.35 -8.31 4.10
CA VAL A 57 -3.82 -8.82 2.80
C VAL A 57 -4.06 -10.34 2.83
N GLU A 58 -3.17 -11.10 3.48
CA GLU A 58 -3.35 -12.54 3.72
C GLU A 58 -4.61 -12.80 4.57
N SER A 59 -4.83 -12.00 5.61
CA SER A 59 -6.02 -12.09 6.45
C SER A 59 -7.31 -11.80 5.67
N ILE A 60 -7.30 -10.79 4.79
CA ILE A 60 -8.43 -10.50 3.88
C ILE A 60 -8.77 -11.74 3.04
N LYS A 61 -7.76 -12.40 2.45
CA LYS A 61 -7.95 -13.61 1.66
C LYS A 61 -8.62 -14.72 2.47
N ILE A 62 -8.15 -15.00 3.68
CA ILE A 62 -8.71 -16.04 4.57
C ILE A 62 -10.19 -15.77 4.89
N ILE A 63 -10.53 -14.51 5.18
CA ILE A 63 -11.90 -14.10 5.50
C ILE A 63 -12.81 -14.22 4.26
N LEU A 64 -12.33 -13.82 3.09
CA LEU A 64 -13.07 -14.00 1.84
C LEU A 64 -13.27 -15.47 1.50
N LEU A 65 -12.27 -16.34 1.67
CA LEU A 65 -12.42 -17.79 1.49
C LEU A 65 -13.48 -18.38 2.43
N SER A 66 -13.64 -17.80 3.62
CA SER A 66 -14.68 -18.16 4.58
C SER A 66 -16.08 -17.62 4.21
N GLY A 67 -16.20 -16.86 3.13
CA GLY A 67 -17.47 -16.32 2.65
C GLY A 67 -17.95 -15.04 3.33
N ARG A 68 -17.10 -14.40 4.14
CA ARG A 68 -17.45 -13.27 5.01
C ARG A 68 -17.00 -11.93 4.38
N ILE A 69 -17.69 -11.52 3.31
CA ILE A 69 -17.28 -10.35 2.50
C ILE A 69 -17.32 -9.06 3.32
N ASN A 70 -18.25 -8.93 4.26
CA ASN A 70 -18.37 -7.71 5.05
C ASN A 70 -17.20 -7.55 6.05
N ASP A 71 -16.79 -8.63 6.71
CA ASP A 71 -15.60 -8.63 7.56
C ASP A 71 -14.32 -8.34 6.77
N ALA A 72 -14.24 -8.84 5.54
CA ALA A 72 -13.13 -8.53 4.65
C ALA A 72 -13.05 -7.02 4.35
N TYR A 73 -14.19 -6.32 4.24
CA TYR A 73 -14.22 -4.86 4.06
C TYR A 73 -13.74 -4.09 5.30
N ALA A 74 -13.96 -4.61 6.51
CA ALA A 74 -13.39 -4.03 7.73
C ALA A 74 -11.85 -4.11 7.71
N LEU A 75 -11.30 -5.24 7.27
CA LEU A 75 -9.85 -5.37 7.06
C LEU A 75 -9.35 -4.51 5.88
N LEU A 76 -10.14 -4.36 4.82
CA LEU A 76 -9.80 -3.48 3.70
C LEU A 76 -9.71 -2.02 4.14
N ARG A 77 -10.61 -1.57 5.04
CA ARG A 77 -10.52 -0.26 5.69
C ARG A 77 -9.23 -0.10 6.46
N LYS A 78 -8.87 -1.10 7.28
CA LYS A 78 -7.61 -1.11 8.04
C LYS A 78 -6.40 -1.06 7.11
N TYR A 79 -6.40 -1.83 6.03
CA TYR A 79 -5.35 -1.82 5.00
C TYR A 79 -5.22 -0.43 4.36
N TYR A 80 -6.34 0.24 4.05
CA TYR A 80 -6.30 1.61 3.55
C TYR A 80 -5.72 2.59 4.57
N ASP A 81 -6.12 2.48 5.84
CA ASP A 81 -5.56 3.31 6.91
C ASP A 81 -4.05 3.05 7.09
N SER A 82 -3.58 1.80 6.95
CA SER A 82 -2.15 1.47 6.94
C SER A 82 -1.39 2.11 5.79
N ALA A 83 -1.95 2.16 4.58
CA ALA A 83 -1.36 2.87 3.45
C ALA A 83 -1.21 4.37 3.75
N VAL A 84 -2.24 5.00 4.32
CA VAL A 84 -2.18 6.42 4.70
C VAL A 84 -1.16 6.66 5.83
N ILE A 85 -1.11 5.79 6.84
CA ILE A 85 -0.12 5.87 7.92
C ILE A 85 1.31 5.76 7.35
N ASN A 86 1.55 4.85 6.41
CA ASN A 86 2.86 4.69 5.80
C ASN A 86 3.30 5.97 5.06
N VAL A 87 2.43 6.48 4.19
CA VAL A 87 2.70 7.71 3.41
C VAL A 87 2.90 8.91 4.32
N TYR A 88 2.02 9.09 5.31
CA TYR A 88 2.12 10.16 6.30
C TYR A 88 3.45 10.09 7.04
N SER A 89 3.84 8.91 7.53
CA SER A 89 5.06 8.76 8.32
C SER A 89 6.30 9.10 7.51
N ASN A 90 6.38 8.64 6.25
CA ASN A 90 7.50 8.94 5.36
C ASN A 90 7.57 10.44 5.02
N LEU A 91 6.44 11.04 4.64
CA LEU A 91 6.38 12.46 4.33
C LEU A 91 6.72 13.31 5.57
N TYR A 92 6.16 12.98 6.74
CA TYR A 92 6.39 13.74 7.97
C TYR A 92 7.86 13.68 8.40
N LEU A 93 8.53 12.53 8.24
CA LEU A 93 9.98 12.41 8.43
C LEU A 93 10.74 13.31 7.46
N LYS A 94 10.41 13.25 6.17
CA LYS A 94 11.05 14.06 5.11
C LYS A 94 10.92 15.56 5.36
N ASP A 95 9.75 16.01 5.79
CA ASP A 95 9.46 17.44 6.00
C ASP A 95 10.05 18.00 7.31
N ASN A 96 10.22 17.17 8.33
CA ASN A 96 10.58 17.63 9.68
C ASN A 96 11.99 17.25 10.12
N PHE A 97 12.66 16.35 9.41
CA PHE A 97 14.07 16.05 9.65
C PHE A 97 14.94 17.24 9.21
N SER A 98 15.82 17.68 10.09
CA SER A 98 16.83 18.70 9.79
C SER A 98 18.03 18.50 10.70
N ILE A 99 19.14 19.20 10.40
CA ILE A 99 20.34 19.19 11.24
C ILE A 99 20.02 19.65 12.68
N GLU A 100 19.06 20.56 12.83
CA GLU A 100 18.60 21.07 14.13
C GLU A 100 17.61 20.13 14.83
N LYS A 101 16.86 19.31 14.06
CA LYS A 101 15.87 18.34 14.55
C LYS A 101 16.22 16.95 14.03
N PHE A 102 17.30 16.40 14.54
CA PHE A 102 17.82 15.09 14.11
C PHE A 102 16.86 13.94 14.46
N ILE A 103 16.00 14.11 15.45
CA ILE A 103 14.94 13.16 15.83
C ILE A 103 13.58 13.86 15.63
N VAL A 104 12.77 13.28 14.77
CA VAL A 104 11.39 13.71 14.54
C VAL A 104 10.51 13.07 15.61
N GLU A 105 10.32 13.79 16.73
CA GLU A 105 9.74 13.26 17.96
C GLU A 105 8.41 12.55 17.75
N LYS A 106 7.48 13.11 16.95
CA LYS A 106 6.16 12.51 16.73
C LYS A 106 6.24 11.08 16.20
N ILE A 107 7.06 10.84 15.17
CA ILE A 107 7.21 9.50 14.58
C ILE A 107 8.03 8.62 15.51
N ASN A 108 9.10 9.14 16.11
CA ASN A 108 9.91 8.37 17.04
C ASN A 108 9.13 7.94 18.30
N ASN A 109 8.27 8.80 18.84
CA ASN A 109 7.42 8.50 20.00
C ASN A 109 6.34 7.49 19.66
N TRP A 110 5.77 7.55 18.44
CA TRP A 110 4.87 6.52 17.96
C TRP A 110 5.55 5.14 17.88
N LEU A 111 6.75 5.07 17.31
CA LEU A 111 7.55 3.82 17.28
C LEU A 111 7.86 3.28 18.68
N GLN A 112 7.99 4.17 19.67
CA GLN A 112 8.23 3.81 21.07
C GLN A 112 6.95 3.62 21.90
N SER A 113 5.77 3.64 21.27
CA SER A 113 4.47 3.55 21.94
C SER A 113 4.22 4.63 23.01
N LYS A 114 4.85 5.80 22.87
CA LYS A 114 4.70 6.96 23.77
C LYS A 114 3.65 7.96 23.29
N GLU A 115 3.38 7.99 21.99
CA GLU A 115 2.41 8.88 21.36
C GLU A 115 1.61 8.10 20.32
N LYS A 116 0.34 8.49 20.09
CA LYS A 116 -0.46 7.97 18.99
C LYS A 116 -0.25 8.82 17.75
N LEU A 117 -0.33 8.20 16.56
CA LEU A 117 -0.46 8.98 15.34
C LEU A 117 -1.78 9.77 15.34
N PRO A 118 -1.84 10.90 14.61
CA PRO A 118 -3.09 11.63 14.42
C PRO A 118 -4.16 10.76 13.75
N ASP A 119 -5.42 11.16 13.88
CA ASP A 119 -6.52 10.49 13.18
C ASP A 119 -6.36 10.58 11.67
N TYR A 120 -6.99 9.65 10.95
CA TYR A 120 -6.98 9.55 9.49
C TYR A 120 -7.17 10.90 8.79
N ARG A 121 -8.15 11.71 9.25
CA ARG A 121 -8.47 12.99 8.61
C ARG A 121 -7.29 13.96 8.64
N VAL A 122 -6.59 14.02 9.76
CA VAL A 122 -5.42 14.89 9.94
C VAL A 122 -4.27 14.40 9.05
N MET A 123 -3.99 13.10 9.06
CA MET A 123 -2.94 12.52 8.21
C MET A 123 -3.24 12.72 6.72
N SER A 124 -4.48 12.47 6.29
CA SER A 124 -4.90 12.64 4.89
C SER A 124 -4.83 14.10 4.44
N GLN A 125 -5.24 15.04 5.30
CA GLN A 125 -5.11 16.48 5.00
C GLN A 125 -3.65 16.91 4.88
N TYR A 126 -2.77 16.39 5.77
CA TYR A 126 -1.34 16.66 5.70
C TYR A 126 -0.72 16.18 4.38
N ILE A 127 -1.04 14.94 3.96
CA ILE A 127 -0.57 14.38 2.67
C ILE A 127 -1.07 15.23 1.49
N ARG A 128 -2.35 15.60 1.51
CA ARG A 128 -3.00 16.37 0.42
C ARG A 128 -2.48 17.80 0.29
N ALA A 129 -2.07 18.42 1.39
CA ALA A 129 -1.54 19.78 1.42
C ALA A 129 -0.04 19.86 1.08
N SER A 130 0.63 18.72 0.86
CA SER A 130 2.05 18.69 0.55
C SER A 130 2.33 19.12 -0.89
N GLU A 131 3.12 20.18 -1.04
CA GLU A 131 3.63 20.64 -2.34
C GLU A 131 4.52 19.58 -3.01
N THR A 132 5.35 18.87 -2.22
CA THR A 132 6.16 17.74 -2.70
C THR A 132 5.30 16.69 -3.38
N LEU A 133 4.16 16.34 -2.78
CA LEU A 133 3.25 15.33 -3.33
C LEU A 133 2.25 15.87 -4.34
N LYS A 134 2.29 17.16 -4.67
CA LYS A 134 1.30 17.78 -5.56
C LYS A 134 1.12 17.01 -6.88
N PRO A 135 2.19 16.58 -7.60
CA PRO A 135 2.02 15.86 -8.87
C PRO A 135 1.22 14.57 -8.75
N ILE A 136 1.43 13.80 -7.67
CA ILE A 136 0.69 12.55 -7.45
C ILE A 136 -0.69 12.81 -6.81
N ASN A 137 -0.83 13.83 -5.97
CA ASN A 137 -2.09 14.25 -5.37
C ASN A 137 -3.10 14.69 -6.44
N ASP A 138 -2.67 15.48 -7.43
CA ASP A 138 -3.52 15.93 -8.54
C ASP A 138 -4.11 14.74 -9.32
N LEU A 139 -3.34 13.65 -9.47
CA LEU A 139 -3.79 12.42 -10.14
C LEU A 139 -4.68 11.54 -9.27
N LEU A 140 -4.36 11.40 -7.98
CA LEU A 140 -5.11 10.54 -7.06
C LEU A 140 -6.42 11.19 -6.60
N TYR A 141 -6.50 12.52 -6.58
CA TYR A 141 -7.67 13.26 -6.11
C TYR A 141 -8.31 14.13 -7.19
N GLY A 142 -7.98 13.89 -8.46
CA GLY A 142 -8.68 14.49 -9.61
C GLY A 142 -10.15 14.06 -9.71
N ASP A 143 -10.54 12.98 -9.04
CA ASP A 143 -11.92 12.52 -8.90
C ASP A 143 -12.25 12.05 -7.47
N ASP A 144 -13.50 11.61 -7.28
CA ASP A 144 -14.02 11.11 -6.00
C ASP A 144 -13.73 9.61 -5.76
N LYS A 145 -12.91 8.93 -6.56
CA LYS A 145 -12.70 7.47 -6.52
C LYS A 145 -12.33 6.98 -5.13
N TYR A 146 -11.28 7.55 -4.54
CA TYR A 146 -10.78 7.14 -3.22
C TYR A 146 -11.68 7.57 -2.07
N LYS A 147 -12.43 8.66 -2.23
CA LYS A 147 -13.47 9.07 -1.29
C LYS A 147 -14.60 8.03 -1.25
N ARG A 148 -15.15 7.68 -2.42
CA ARG A 148 -16.19 6.64 -2.56
C ARG A 148 -15.71 5.26 -2.09
N LEU A 149 -14.42 4.96 -2.24
CA LEU A 149 -13.81 3.76 -1.69
C LEU A 149 -13.88 3.77 -0.17
N ARG A 150 -13.39 4.84 0.45
CA ARG A 150 -13.44 4.97 1.90
C ARG A 150 -14.86 4.92 2.45
N ASP A 151 -15.80 5.62 1.82
CA ASP A 151 -17.20 5.65 2.24
C ASP A 151 -17.81 4.24 2.22
N ARG A 152 -17.54 3.45 1.16
CA ARG A 152 -17.99 2.05 1.10
C ARG A 152 -17.36 1.18 2.17
N CYS A 153 -16.05 1.28 2.40
CA CYS A 153 -15.40 0.58 3.51
C CYS A 153 -16.05 0.93 4.86
N ASN A 154 -16.43 2.20 5.04
CA ASN A 154 -17.10 2.68 6.25
C ASN A 154 -18.52 2.09 6.37
N ASP A 155 -19.30 2.08 5.28
CA ASP A 155 -20.65 1.50 5.25
C ASP A 155 -20.67 0.02 5.61
N HIS A 156 -19.70 -0.74 5.10
CA HIS A 156 -19.52 -2.15 5.45
C HIS A 156 -19.11 -2.34 6.91
N THR A 157 -18.13 -1.55 7.39
CA THR A 157 -17.63 -1.66 8.77
C THR A 157 -18.74 -1.40 9.80
N HIS A 158 -19.62 -0.45 9.52
CA HIS A 158 -20.68 -0.03 10.46
C HIS A 158 -22.03 -0.72 10.22
N TYR A 159 -22.11 -1.68 9.28
CA TYR A 159 -23.37 -2.32 8.89
C TYR A 159 -24.48 -1.31 8.52
N ASN A 160 -24.12 -0.22 7.83
CA ASN A 160 -25.07 0.85 7.51
C ASN A 160 -26.28 0.38 6.68
N PHE A 161 -26.19 -0.79 6.03
CA PHE A 161 -27.29 -1.42 5.31
C PHE A 161 -27.45 -2.88 5.73
N TYR A 162 -28.69 -3.35 5.88
CA TYR A 162 -28.97 -4.75 6.28
C TYR A 162 -28.34 -5.79 5.34
N ARG A 163 -28.26 -5.49 4.03
CA ARG A 163 -27.54 -6.33 3.06
C ARG A 163 -26.07 -6.58 3.43
N HIS A 164 -25.43 -5.69 4.19
CA HIS A 164 -24.06 -5.86 4.66
C HIS A 164 -23.97 -6.88 5.79
N VAL A 165 -25.01 -6.99 6.63
CA VAL A 165 -25.14 -8.06 7.63
C VAL A 165 -25.19 -9.41 6.93
N MET A 166 -26.03 -9.51 5.89
CA MET A 166 -26.19 -10.72 5.07
C MET A 166 -24.88 -11.16 4.38
N LEU A 167 -23.97 -10.23 4.06
CA LEU A 167 -22.70 -10.55 3.41
C LEU A 167 -21.69 -11.28 4.31
N ASN A 168 -21.98 -11.34 5.60
CA ASN A 168 -21.27 -12.20 6.53
C ASN A 168 -21.98 -13.52 6.79
N ASP A 169 -23.08 -13.83 6.10
CA ASP A 169 -23.67 -15.15 6.10
C ASP A 169 -23.21 -15.89 4.82
N ASN A 170 -22.50 -17.01 5.01
CA ASN A 170 -21.93 -17.81 3.94
C ASN A 170 -22.84 -18.97 3.51
N GLU A 171 -23.95 -19.21 4.22
CA GLU A 171 -24.92 -20.27 3.91
C GLU A 171 -26.01 -19.78 2.94
N ILE A 172 -26.26 -18.47 2.91
CA ILE A 172 -27.29 -17.88 2.07
C ILE A 172 -26.81 -17.59 0.64
N HIS A 173 -27.72 -17.81 -0.31
CA HIS A 173 -27.54 -17.36 -1.68
C HIS A 173 -27.73 -15.83 -1.76
N ILE A 174 -26.73 -15.14 -2.30
CA ILE A 174 -26.81 -13.71 -2.60
C ILE A 174 -26.63 -13.54 -4.11
N GLU A 175 -27.64 -13.01 -4.79
CA GLU A 175 -27.69 -12.91 -6.25
C GLU A 175 -26.48 -12.15 -6.80
N ASN A 176 -26.17 -10.98 -6.24
CA ASN A 176 -25.08 -10.11 -6.67
C ASN A 176 -23.73 -10.35 -5.97
N ARG A 177 -23.53 -11.50 -5.31
CA ARG A 177 -22.28 -11.79 -4.56
C ARG A 177 -21.03 -11.69 -5.45
N GLY A 178 -21.14 -12.06 -6.74
CA GLY A 178 -20.01 -12.03 -7.67
C GLY A 178 -19.61 -10.60 -8.03
N GLN A 179 -20.61 -9.73 -8.25
CA GLN A 179 -20.38 -8.31 -8.49
C GLN A 179 -19.76 -7.62 -7.26
N LEU A 180 -20.16 -8.03 -6.05
CA LEU A 180 -19.57 -7.53 -4.81
C LEU A 180 -18.13 -7.99 -4.64
N LEU A 181 -17.80 -9.22 -5.03
CA LEU A 181 -16.44 -9.73 -5.00
C LEU A 181 -15.54 -9.03 -6.04
N GLU A 182 -16.05 -8.76 -7.23
CA GLU A 182 -15.34 -7.96 -8.23
C GLU A 182 -15.16 -6.50 -7.77
N ARG A 183 -16.16 -5.91 -7.11
CA ARG A 183 -16.01 -4.58 -6.50
C ARG A 183 -14.93 -4.58 -5.41
N PHE A 184 -14.93 -5.59 -4.53
CA PHE A 184 -13.92 -5.75 -3.50
C PHE A 184 -12.51 -5.85 -4.10
N ARG A 185 -12.37 -6.62 -5.17
CA ARG A 185 -11.11 -6.76 -5.91
C ARG A 185 -10.61 -5.42 -6.43
N ARG A 186 -11.47 -4.66 -7.13
CA ARG A 186 -11.12 -3.33 -7.64
C ARG A 186 -10.73 -2.38 -6.52
N ASP A 187 -11.43 -2.41 -5.39
CA ASP A 187 -11.09 -1.58 -4.22
C ASP A 187 -9.73 -1.94 -3.63
N THR A 188 -9.40 -3.24 -3.58
CA THR A 188 -8.10 -3.72 -3.11
C THR A 188 -6.98 -3.25 -4.04
N GLN A 189 -7.17 -3.41 -5.35
CA GLN A 189 -6.23 -2.92 -6.37
C GLN A 189 -6.06 -1.40 -6.28
N ASP A 190 -7.14 -0.65 -6.08
CA ASP A 190 -7.10 0.81 -5.95
C ASP A 190 -6.26 1.26 -4.75
N ILE A 191 -6.42 0.62 -3.58
CA ILE A 191 -5.60 0.91 -2.39
C ILE A 191 -4.13 0.51 -2.64
N PHE A 192 -3.89 -0.61 -3.30
CA PHE A 192 -2.54 -1.05 -3.64
C PHE A 192 -1.85 -0.02 -4.56
N THR A 193 -2.50 0.40 -5.63
CA THR A 193 -2.00 1.44 -6.54
C THR A 193 -1.83 2.80 -5.84
N PHE A 194 -2.76 3.18 -4.97
CA PHE A 194 -2.65 4.40 -4.15
C PHE A 194 -1.38 4.39 -3.30
N HIS A 195 -1.14 3.28 -2.60
CA HIS A 195 -0.01 3.16 -1.71
C HIS A 195 1.32 3.21 -2.48
N LEU A 196 1.45 2.42 -3.54
CA LEU A 196 2.68 2.38 -4.34
C LEU A 196 2.93 3.69 -5.10
N GLY A 197 1.86 4.34 -5.56
CA GLY A 197 1.92 5.66 -6.16
C GLY A 197 2.63 6.67 -5.27
N TYR A 198 2.26 6.74 -3.99
CA TYR A 198 2.93 7.63 -3.04
C TYR A 198 4.31 7.14 -2.62
N VAL A 199 4.45 5.86 -2.29
CA VAL A 199 5.71 5.32 -1.75
C VAL A 199 6.85 5.50 -2.74
N PHE A 200 6.65 5.11 -4.00
CA PHE A 200 7.69 5.21 -5.01
C PHE A 200 7.89 6.64 -5.55
N PHE A 201 6.91 7.52 -5.37
CA PHE A 201 7.11 8.94 -5.62
C PHE A 201 7.93 9.62 -4.50
N LEU A 202 7.71 9.24 -3.23
CA LEU A 202 8.41 9.82 -2.09
C LEU A 202 9.83 9.27 -1.90
N ASN A 203 9.97 7.96 -2.10
CA ASN A 203 11.17 7.16 -1.86
C ASN A 203 11.47 6.30 -3.09
N ASP A 204 11.83 6.95 -4.19
CA ASP A 204 12.14 6.29 -5.47
C ASP A 204 13.22 5.21 -5.34
N HIS A 205 14.23 5.42 -4.51
CA HIS A 205 15.27 4.44 -4.19
C HIS A 205 14.74 3.13 -3.60
N TYR A 206 13.49 3.05 -3.10
CA TYR A 206 12.87 1.76 -2.73
C TYR A 206 12.59 0.88 -3.94
N MET A 207 12.68 1.43 -5.15
CA MET A 207 12.63 0.66 -6.39
C MET A 207 13.95 -0.05 -6.71
N MET A 208 15.05 0.31 -6.05
CA MET A 208 16.39 -0.14 -6.42
C MET A 208 16.55 -1.66 -6.31
N SER A 209 17.20 -2.25 -7.32
CA SER A 209 17.62 -3.65 -7.29
C SER A 209 18.74 -3.88 -6.28
N SER A 210 18.86 -5.11 -5.76
CA SER A 210 19.91 -5.42 -4.78
C SER A 210 21.30 -5.42 -5.38
N ASP A 211 21.46 -5.55 -6.70
CA ASP A 211 22.75 -5.70 -7.39
C ASP A 211 23.80 -4.67 -6.93
N HIS A 212 23.39 -3.41 -6.77
CA HIS A 212 24.27 -2.34 -6.31
C HIS A 212 24.75 -2.56 -4.86
N LEU A 213 23.82 -2.88 -3.96
CA LEU A 213 24.11 -3.09 -2.53
C LEU A 213 24.88 -4.39 -2.33
N ASP A 214 24.50 -5.47 -3.02
CA ASP A 214 25.15 -6.77 -2.96
C ASP A 214 26.63 -6.67 -3.38
N ALA A 215 26.93 -5.89 -4.43
CA ALA A 215 28.30 -5.61 -4.84
C ALA A 215 29.10 -4.91 -3.74
N LEU A 216 28.54 -3.87 -3.11
CA LEU A 216 29.18 -3.15 -2.01
C LEU A 216 29.42 -4.05 -0.78
N GLU A 217 28.42 -4.87 -0.42
CA GLU A 217 28.52 -5.79 0.71
C GLU A 217 29.57 -6.89 0.50
N CYS A 218 29.76 -7.29 -0.75
CA CYS A 218 30.78 -8.25 -1.15
C CYS A 218 32.16 -7.59 -1.40
N GLY A 219 32.32 -6.27 -1.16
CA GLY A 219 33.57 -5.54 -1.40
C GLY A 219 33.96 -5.44 -2.87
N MET A 220 32.99 -5.59 -3.78
CA MET A 220 33.15 -5.45 -5.22
C MET A 220 32.83 -4.01 -5.65
N GLN A 221 33.37 -3.59 -6.80
CA GLN A 221 32.96 -2.33 -7.41
C GLN A 221 31.60 -2.53 -8.08
N PRO A 222 30.56 -1.76 -7.72
CA PRO A 222 29.26 -1.87 -8.37
C PRO A 222 29.34 -1.49 -9.85
N GLU A 223 28.48 -2.11 -10.66
CA GLU A 223 28.38 -1.75 -12.07
C GLU A 223 27.92 -0.30 -12.24
N GLU A 224 28.39 0.35 -13.31
CA GLU A 224 28.04 1.74 -13.59
C GLU A 224 26.52 1.90 -13.72
N ASN A 225 25.95 2.88 -13.00
CA ASN A 225 24.52 3.17 -12.95
C ASN A 225 23.63 2.08 -12.33
N SER A 226 24.20 1.02 -11.74
CA SER A 226 23.44 -0.04 -11.04
C SER A 226 22.56 0.49 -9.90
N GLN A 227 22.88 1.65 -9.31
CA GLN A 227 22.06 2.32 -8.30
C GLN A 227 20.70 2.80 -8.81
N TYR A 228 20.49 2.84 -10.13
CA TYR A 228 19.23 3.24 -10.75
C TYR A 228 18.44 2.06 -11.32
N TRP A 229 18.97 0.84 -11.26
CA TRP A 229 18.26 -0.35 -11.73
C TRP A 229 17.08 -0.65 -10.82
N VAL A 230 15.95 -1.02 -11.41
CA VAL A 230 14.72 -1.33 -10.67
C VAL A 230 14.62 -2.83 -10.45
N ALA A 231 14.30 -3.23 -9.21
CA ALA A 231 14.14 -4.62 -8.85
C ALA A 231 13.08 -5.33 -9.72
N PRO A 232 13.32 -6.57 -10.19
CA PRO A 232 12.40 -7.25 -11.13
C PRO A 232 10.95 -7.34 -10.66
N PHE A 233 10.72 -7.63 -9.38
CA PHE A 233 9.37 -7.75 -8.82
C PHE A 233 8.58 -6.43 -8.84
N ILE A 234 9.28 -5.30 -8.87
CA ILE A 234 8.67 -3.97 -8.99
C ILE A 234 8.31 -3.70 -10.45
N GLN A 235 9.21 -3.99 -11.39
CA GLN A 235 8.91 -3.91 -12.83
C GLN A 235 7.67 -4.75 -13.17
N ASP A 236 7.58 -5.98 -12.64
CA ASP A 236 6.45 -6.88 -12.86
C ASP A 236 5.13 -6.28 -12.35
N ILE A 237 5.11 -5.71 -11.13
CA ILE A 237 3.90 -5.06 -10.58
C ILE A 237 3.50 -3.83 -11.39
N PHE A 238 4.46 -3.01 -11.82
CA PHE A 238 4.13 -1.87 -12.67
C PHE A 238 3.56 -2.33 -14.02
N ARG A 239 4.23 -3.28 -14.68
CA ARG A 239 3.80 -3.81 -15.99
C ARG A 239 2.42 -4.46 -15.94
N GLU A 240 2.14 -5.24 -14.90
CA GLU A 240 0.95 -6.12 -14.87
C GLU A 240 -0.24 -5.52 -14.12
N VAL A 241 -0.01 -4.58 -13.19
CA VAL A 241 -1.06 -4.08 -12.29
C VAL A 241 -1.23 -2.57 -12.36
N ILE A 242 -0.14 -1.80 -12.22
CA ILE A 242 -0.24 -0.34 -12.09
C ILE A 242 -0.40 0.32 -13.46
N THR A 243 0.53 0.11 -14.38
CA THR A 243 0.55 0.78 -15.69
C THR A 243 -0.68 0.49 -16.55
N PRO A 244 -1.23 -0.74 -16.60
CA PRO A 244 -2.45 -1.01 -17.37
C PRO A 244 -3.67 -0.19 -16.89
N GLU A 245 -3.76 0.12 -15.60
CA GLU A 245 -4.93 0.78 -15.01
C GLU A 245 -4.70 2.27 -14.71
N ARG A 246 -3.46 2.64 -14.40
CA ARG A 246 -3.01 4.00 -14.03
C ARG A 246 -1.67 4.34 -14.69
N PRO A 247 -1.62 4.40 -16.03
CA PRO A 247 -0.40 4.78 -16.75
C PRO A 247 0.06 6.20 -16.42
N ASP A 248 -0.87 7.07 -16.01
CA ASP A 248 -0.61 8.42 -15.51
C ASP A 248 0.24 8.44 -14.24
N ILE A 249 -0.01 7.53 -13.29
CA ILE A 249 0.81 7.37 -12.08
C ILE A 249 2.22 6.90 -12.46
N THR A 250 2.34 5.88 -13.30
CA THR A 250 3.64 5.39 -13.78
C THR A 250 4.44 6.50 -14.44
N ALA A 251 3.82 7.27 -15.35
CA ALA A 251 4.46 8.38 -16.04
C ALA A 251 4.95 9.46 -15.07
N THR A 252 4.13 9.83 -14.08
CA THR A 252 4.50 10.82 -13.06
C THR A 252 5.65 10.35 -12.19
N ILE A 253 5.70 9.08 -11.79
CA ILE A 253 6.84 8.52 -11.06
C ILE A 253 8.09 8.59 -11.92
N LYS A 254 8.04 8.12 -13.18
CA LYS A 254 9.18 8.16 -14.11
C LYS A 254 9.71 9.58 -14.33
N ALA A 255 8.82 10.57 -14.40
CA ALA A 255 9.22 11.96 -14.60
C ALA A 255 9.89 12.59 -13.35
N ASN A 256 9.71 12.01 -12.17
CA ASN A 256 10.20 12.56 -10.90
C ASN A 256 11.23 11.65 -10.20
N SER A 257 11.76 10.65 -10.90
CA SER A 257 12.69 9.65 -10.36
C SER A 257 13.81 9.39 -11.36
N ALA A 258 15.02 9.13 -10.85
CA ALA A 258 16.15 8.68 -11.67
C ALA A 258 16.12 7.17 -11.96
N MET A 259 15.26 6.42 -11.25
CA MET A 259 15.13 4.97 -11.39
C MET A 259 14.65 4.56 -12.78
N GLN A 260 15.25 3.50 -13.32
CA GLN A 260 15.00 2.95 -14.65
C GLN A 260 13.73 2.08 -14.68
N LEU A 261 12.61 2.66 -14.27
CA LEU A 261 11.30 2.00 -14.31
C LEU A 261 10.84 1.86 -15.77
N SER A 262 10.63 0.61 -16.22
CA SER A 262 10.29 0.30 -17.63
C SER A 262 8.86 0.69 -17.95
#